data_AF-A0A6J8A5V2-F1
#
_entry.id   AF-A0A6J8A5V2-F1
#
_cell.length_a   1.000
_cell.length_b   1.000
_cell.length_c   1.000
_cell.angle_alpha   90.00
_cell.angle_beta   90.00
_cell.angle_gamma   90.00
#
_symmetry.space_group_name_H-M   'P 1'
#
loop_
_entity.id
_entity.type
_entity.pdbx_description
1 polymer ?
#
loop_
_entity_poly.entity_id
_entity_poly.type
_entity_poly.pdbx_seq_one_letter_code
_entity_poly.pdbx_strand_id
1 'polypeptide(L)'
;MDEICCECYQQLVLSPILTFKTCLKCHKSVCIVCDTKHESKKDHSFGIYHFPHLSNFCLKHKRELLQKYCVKCRTAVCSSCYRQWHEGHKTMSFYDVANDSKRNLKKEKDSIHQELKKVIKETEKGQEIYNDFALKLKYIYTDVERIVFDIRQKQAEILNYASYGIHGDIDSFLNEMLSLTVRQRVGYERYRILTKIDKEKDSYKYLSLYHYYQSWLQQCVVIPKADLPQLQALNVKHNKPPVEEVRKLLLNIEIGNKSKQKAKTSDNNEEERTKKLSALNEKDKIIADHRKELQKRGDEMRCMRKAMQFMNANLMRSNISNASMKMKMIESISDYPQVLETIQEFQRNMEDIKHTINKKDML
;
A
#
# COMPACT_ATOMS: atom_id res chain seq x y z
N MET A 1 -28.48 -41.69 -47.66
CA MET A 1 -27.07 -41.36 -47.99
C MET A 1 -26.85 -40.00 -47.37
N ASP A 2 -26.11 -39.95 -46.26
CA ASP A 2 -25.91 -38.71 -45.52
C ASP A 2 -24.86 -37.87 -46.26
N GLU A 3 -25.29 -36.76 -46.85
CA GLU A 3 -24.41 -35.84 -47.56
C GLU A 3 -23.52 -35.08 -46.57
N ILE A 4 -22.23 -35.40 -46.57
CA ILE A 4 -21.21 -34.60 -45.88
C ILE A 4 -21.15 -33.23 -46.56
N CYS A 5 -21.36 -32.16 -45.79
CA CYS A 5 -21.65 -30.83 -46.32
C CYS A 5 -20.43 -30.09 -46.93
N CYS A 6 -19.20 -30.62 -46.87
CA CYS A 6 -18.03 -29.82 -47.27
C CYS A 6 -17.12 -30.45 -48.33
N GLU A 7 -16.78 -29.63 -49.33
CA GLU A 7 -15.61 -29.76 -50.21
C GLU A 7 -14.28 -29.93 -49.43
N CYS A 8 -14.25 -29.54 -48.16
CA CYS A 8 -13.16 -29.77 -47.19
C CYS A 8 -12.78 -31.26 -47.08
N TYR A 9 -13.76 -32.18 -47.27
CA TYR A 9 -13.55 -33.61 -47.10
C TYR A 9 -12.49 -34.16 -48.06
N GLN A 10 -12.32 -33.56 -49.24
CA GLN A 10 -11.31 -33.97 -50.22
C GLN A 10 -9.88 -33.61 -49.81
N GLN A 11 -9.68 -32.66 -48.89
CA GLN A 11 -8.33 -32.24 -48.44
C GLN A 11 -7.85 -32.95 -47.17
N LEU A 12 -8.67 -33.80 -46.54
CA LEU A 12 -8.47 -34.28 -45.16
C LEU A 12 -8.10 -35.77 -45.02
N VAL A 13 -7.66 -36.42 -46.09
CA VAL A 13 -7.29 -37.86 -46.10
C VAL A 13 -6.11 -38.21 -45.15
N LEU A 14 -5.50 -37.23 -44.47
CA LEU A 14 -4.26 -37.43 -43.70
C LEU A 14 -4.33 -37.10 -42.20
N SER A 15 -5.48 -36.75 -41.61
CA SER A 15 -5.56 -36.55 -40.14
C SER A 15 -6.87 -37.09 -39.53
N PRO A 16 -6.84 -38.04 -38.57
CA PRO A 16 -8.05 -38.71 -38.07
C PRO A 16 -8.87 -37.91 -37.05
N ILE A 17 -8.51 -36.66 -36.75
CA ILE A 17 -9.09 -35.92 -35.63
C ILE A 17 -9.75 -34.66 -36.16
N LEU A 18 -10.98 -34.80 -36.62
CA LEU A 18 -11.92 -33.69 -36.69
C LEU A 18 -13.15 -34.12 -35.93
N THR A 19 -13.41 -33.45 -34.80
CA THR A 19 -14.68 -33.54 -34.11
C THR A 19 -15.74 -32.91 -35.02
N PHE A 20 -16.60 -33.75 -35.59
CA PHE A 20 -17.73 -33.31 -36.42
C PHE A 20 -18.96 -33.16 -35.53
N LYS A 21 -19.58 -31.97 -35.51
CA LYS A 21 -20.93 -31.82 -34.99
C LYS A 21 -21.90 -32.21 -36.10
N THR A 22 -23.03 -32.83 -35.75
CA THR A 22 -24.09 -33.07 -36.73
C THR A 22 -25.27 -32.17 -36.42
N CYS A 23 -25.71 -31.43 -37.44
CA CYS A 23 -26.93 -30.65 -37.34
C CYS A 23 -28.13 -31.60 -37.29
N LEU A 24 -28.92 -31.53 -36.22
CA LEU A 24 -30.09 -32.38 -36.03
C LEU A 24 -31.22 -32.08 -37.02
N LYS A 25 -31.25 -30.87 -37.58
CA LYS A 25 -32.27 -30.44 -38.54
C LYS A 25 -31.95 -30.86 -39.98
N CYS A 26 -30.68 -30.79 -40.37
CA CYS A 26 -30.23 -31.13 -41.72
C CYS A 26 -29.65 -32.53 -41.86
N HIS A 27 -29.37 -33.21 -40.74
CA HIS A 27 -28.64 -34.47 -40.68
C HIS A 27 -27.26 -34.43 -41.36
N LYS A 28 -26.68 -33.23 -41.55
CA LYS A 28 -25.36 -33.05 -42.14
C LYS A 28 -24.29 -32.94 -41.07
N SER A 29 -23.20 -33.70 -41.23
CA SER A 29 -21.98 -33.56 -40.43
C SER A 29 -21.20 -32.32 -40.89
N VAL A 30 -20.83 -31.48 -39.93
CA VAL A 30 -20.20 -30.18 -40.14
C VAL A 30 -18.86 -30.18 -39.40
N CYS A 31 -17.77 -29.82 -40.10
CA CYS A 31 -16.48 -29.62 -39.46
C CYS A 31 -16.44 -28.25 -38.75
N ILE A 32 -15.48 -28.06 -37.83
CA ILE A 32 -15.34 -26.79 -37.08
C ILE A 32 -15.27 -25.54 -37.97
N VAL A 33 -14.71 -25.66 -39.17
CA VAL A 33 -14.59 -24.55 -40.14
C VAL A 33 -15.93 -24.22 -40.77
N CYS A 34 -16.76 -25.23 -41.02
CA CYS A 34 -18.09 -25.05 -41.57
C CYS A 34 -19.15 -24.78 -40.51
N ASP A 35 -18.83 -25.02 -39.23
CA ASP A 35 -19.74 -24.87 -38.10
C ASP A 35 -20.26 -23.44 -38.02
N THR A 36 -19.36 -22.47 -38.10
CA THR A 36 -19.71 -21.03 -38.08
C THR A 36 -20.58 -20.61 -39.26
N LYS A 37 -20.34 -21.19 -40.45
CA LYS A 37 -21.17 -20.93 -41.63
C LYS A 37 -22.54 -21.61 -41.50
N HIS A 38 -22.62 -22.71 -40.78
CA HIS A 38 -23.85 -23.48 -40.59
C HIS A 38 -24.73 -22.91 -39.45
N GLU A 39 -24.12 -22.47 -38.36
CA GLU A 39 -24.76 -21.79 -37.22
C GLU A 39 -25.44 -20.48 -37.62
N SER A 40 -24.96 -19.81 -38.68
CA SER A 40 -25.59 -18.59 -39.18
C SER A 40 -27.01 -18.79 -39.76
N LYS A 41 -27.43 -20.03 -39.99
CA LYS A 41 -28.82 -20.37 -40.34
C LYS A 41 -29.62 -20.57 -39.04
N LYS A 42 -30.53 -19.63 -38.76
CA LYS A 42 -31.45 -19.70 -37.62
C LYS A 42 -32.21 -21.04 -37.62
N ASP A 43 -32.30 -21.67 -36.45
CA ASP A 43 -32.99 -22.95 -36.13
C ASP A 43 -32.22 -24.27 -36.30
N HIS A 44 -30.89 -24.27 -36.42
CA HIS A 44 -30.13 -25.51 -36.46
C HIS A 44 -29.59 -25.85 -35.07
N SER A 45 -30.12 -26.90 -34.44
CA SER A 45 -29.54 -27.46 -33.21
C SER A 45 -28.51 -28.53 -33.57
N PHE A 46 -27.41 -28.56 -32.82
CA PHE A 46 -26.36 -29.56 -32.98
C PHE A 46 -26.45 -30.58 -31.86
N GLY A 47 -26.43 -31.86 -32.24
CA GLY A 47 -26.29 -32.96 -31.30
C GLY A 47 -24.85 -33.45 -31.28
N ILE A 48 -24.43 -34.00 -30.14
CA ILE A 48 -23.23 -34.82 -30.08
C ILE A 48 -23.51 -36.05 -30.93
N TYR A 49 -22.80 -36.17 -32.04
CA TYR A 49 -22.96 -37.30 -32.94
C TYR A 49 -22.42 -38.55 -32.26
N HIS A 50 -23.27 -39.56 -32.05
CA HIS A 50 -22.79 -40.93 -31.90
C HIS A 50 -22.13 -41.30 -33.22
N PHE A 51 -20.80 -41.43 -33.26
CA PHE A 51 -20.05 -41.89 -34.44
C PHE A 51 -20.79 -43.07 -35.11
N PRO A 52 -21.43 -42.88 -36.28
CA PRO A 52 -22.12 -43.96 -36.99
C PRO A 52 -21.12 -44.92 -37.65
N HIS A 53 -19.83 -44.56 -37.65
CA HIS A 53 -18.77 -45.30 -38.30
C HIS A 53 -17.54 -45.43 -37.40
N LEU A 54 -17.72 -45.98 -36.20
CA LEU A 54 -16.85 -47.12 -35.86
C LEU A 54 -17.21 -48.21 -36.85
N SER A 55 -16.73 -48.07 -38.08
CA SER A 55 -16.82 -49.10 -39.07
C SER A 55 -16.14 -50.30 -38.45
N ASN A 56 -16.94 -51.26 -37.98
CA ASN A 56 -16.41 -52.56 -37.58
C ASN A 56 -15.74 -53.24 -38.77
N PHE A 57 -15.78 -52.67 -39.98
CA PHE A 57 -15.11 -53.14 -41.18
C PHE A 57 -13.72 -52.52 -41.37
N CYS A 58 -12.83 -53.31 -41.97
CA CYS A 58 -11.49 -52.89 -42.31
C CYS A 58 -11.48 -51.86 -43.46
N LEU A 59 -10.64 -50.84 -43.34
CA LEU A 59 -10.45 -49.83 -44.39
C LEU A 59 -9.88 -50.41 -45.70
N LYS A 60 -8.97 -51.38 -45.61
CA LYS A 60 -8.38 -52.07 -46.78
C LYS A 60 -9.30 -53.17 -47.32
N HIS A 61 -9.89 -53.95 -46.42
CA HIS A 61 -10.78 -55.06 -46.75
C HIS A 61 -12.22 -54.67 -46.39
N LYS A 62 -12.86 -53.86 -47.24
CA LYS A 62 -14.15 -53.18 -46.95
C LYS A 62 -15.31 -54.10 -46.53
N ARG A 63 -15.22 -55.42 -46.80
CA ARG A 63 -16.24 -56.43 -46.42
C ARG A 63 -15.87 -57.25 -45.20
N GLU A 64 -14.67 -57.10 -44.65
CA GLU A 64 -14.21 -57.86 -43.49
C GLU A 64 -14.33 -57.07 -42.21
N LEU A 65 -14.84 -57.72 -41.17
CA LEU A 65 -14.87 -57.15 -39.84
C LEU A 65 -13.48 -57.16 -39.19
N LEU A 66 -13.15 -56.09 -38.47
CA LEU A 66 -12.09 -56.02 -37.50
C LEU A 66 -12.42 -57.01 -36.38
N GLN A 67 -11.49 -57.91 -36.07
CA GLN A 67 -11.73 -59.00 -35.12
C GLN A 67 -10.74 -59.01 -33.96
N LYS A 68 -9.53 -58.48 -34.19
CA LYS A 68 -8.43 -58.53 -33.22
C LYS A 68 -7.75 -57.17 -33.13
N TYR A 69 -7.09 -56.93 -32.01
CA TYR A 69 -6.20 -55.78 -31.84
C TYR A 69 -4.75 -56.26 -31.86
N CYS A 70 -3.93 -55.70 -32.76
CA CYS A 70 -2.51 -55.97 -32.81
C CYS A 70 -1.78 -55.11 -31.77
N VAL A 71 -1.22 -55.74 -30.74
CA VAL A 71 -0.58 -55.02 -29.60
C VAL A 71 0.66 -54.26 -30.07
N LYS A 72 1.48 -54.86 -30.94
CA LYS A 72 2.71 -54.26 -31.45
C LYS A 72 2.43 -53.02 -32.32
N CYS A 73 1.40 -53.09 -33.17
CA CYS A 73 1.05 -52.01 -34.10
C CYS A 73 0.01 -51.03 -33.54
N ARG A 74 -0.54 -51.33 -32.34
CA ARG A 74 -1.58 -50.55 -31.67
C ARG A 74 -2.81 -50.24 -32.54
N THR A 75 -3.22 -51.21 -33.37
CA THR A 75 -4.35 -51.04 -34.31
C THR A 75 -5.27 -52.24 -34.32
N ALA A 76 -6.56 -51.98 -34.54
CA ALA A 76 -7.54 -53.00 -34.87
C ALA A 76 -7.26 -53.58 -36.27
N VAL A 77 -7.37 -54.90 -36.41
CA VAL A 77 -7.08 -55.62 -37.66
C VAL A 77 -8.18 -56.64 -37.97
N CYS A 78 -8.51 -56.80 -39.25
CA CYS A 78 -9.30 -57.92 -39.74
C CYS A 78 -8.43 -59.15 -39.98
N SER A 79 -9.07 -60.29 -40.27
CA SER A 79 -8.39 -61.56 -40.52
C SER A 79 -7.39 -61.49 -41.68
N SER A 80 -7.73 -60.81 -42.80
CA SER A 80 -6.81 -60.70 -43.94
C SER A 80 -5.61 -59.78 -43.66
N CYS A 81 -5.82 -58.65 -42.99
CA CYS A 81 -4.72 -57.78 -42.56
C CYS A 81 -3.76 -58.53 -41.62
N TYR A 82 -4.30 -59.37 -40.73
CA TYR A 82 -3.47 -60.13 -39.81
C TYR A 82 -2.52 -61.07 -40.56
N ARG A 83 -3.03 -61.88 -41.50
CA ARG A 83 -2.20 -62.83 -42.26
C ARG A 83 -1.19 -62.15 -43.16
N GLN A 84 -1.54 -61.02 -43.76
CA GLN A 84 -0.64 -60.36 -44.72
C GLN A 84 0.46 -59.51 -44.06
N TRP A 85 0.14 -58.80 -42.97
CA TRP A 85 1.01 -57.72 -42.46
C TRP A 85 1.29 -57.79 -40.97
N HIS A 86 0.53 -58.58 -40.20
CA HIS A 86 0.68 -58.66 -38.74
C HIS A 86 0.91 -60.10 -38.27
N GLU A 87 1.34 -60.99 -39.17
CA GLU A 87 1.67 -62.36 -38.81
C GLU A 87 2.84 -62.37 -37.82
N GLY A 88 2.71 -63.20 -36.79
CA GLY A 88 3.67 -63.25 -35.67
C GLY A 88 3.57 -62.09 -34.66
N HIS A 89 2.73 -61.06 -34.89
CA HIS A 89 2.50 -60.04 -33.88
C HIS A 89 1.52 -60.53 -32.80
N LYS A 90 1.80 -60.23 -31.53
CA LYS A 90 0.85 -60.50 -30.43
C LYS A 90 -0.47 -59.76 -30.69
N THR A 91 -1.57 -60.51 -30.66
CA THR A 91 -2.93 -59.97 -30.77
C THR A 91 -3.74 -60.20 -29.50
N MET A 92 -4.71 -59.33 -29.25
CA MET A 92 -5.67 -59.44 -28.16
C MET A 92 -7.11 -59.26 -28.68
N SER A 93 -8.09 -59.74 -27.91
CA SER A 93 -9.49 -59.43 -28.19
C SER A 93 -9.78 -57.96 -27.85
N PHE A 94 -10.79 -57.36 -28.50
CA PHE A 94 -11.20 -56.00 -28.16
C PHE A 94 -11.71 -55.89 -26.73
N TYR A 95 -12.33 -56.95 -26.19
CA TYR A 95 -12.77 -57.02 -24.80
C TYR A 95 -11.59 -56.88 -23.83
N ASP A 96 -10.50 -57.62 -24.08
CA ASP A 96 -9.31 -57.56 -23.22
C ASP A 96 -8.62 -56.19 -23.31
N VAL A 97 -8.51 -55.62 -24.51
CA VAL A 97 -7.93 -54.28 -24.70
C VAL A 97 -8.78 -53.20 -24.02
N ALA A 98 -10.11 -53.30 -24.11
CA ALA A 98 -11.01 -52.37 -23.46
C ALA A 98 -10.88 -52.46 -21.92
N ASN A 99 -10.80 -53.69 -21.38
CA ASN A 99 -10.62 -53.90 -19.95
C ASN A 99 -9.25 -53.46 -19.43
N ASP A 100 -8.19 -53.71 -20.20
CA ASP A 100 -6.84 -53.25 -19.84
C ASP A 100 -6.75 -51.72 -19.90
N SER A 101 -7.28 -51.11 -20.96
CA SER A 101 -7.41 -49.65 -21.08
C SER A 101 -8.20 -49.05 -19.92
N LYS A 102 -9.35 -49.64 -19.58
CA LYS A 102 -10.18 -49.20 -18.45
C LYS A 102 -9.43 -49.30 -17.12
N ARG A 103 -8.67 -50.37 -16.91
CA ARG A 103 -7.86 -50.58 -15.70
C ARG A 103 -6.73 -49.55 -15.61
N ASN A 104 -6.04 -49.30 -16.72
CA ASN A 104 -4.95 -48.33 -16.78
C ASN A 104 -5.47 -46.91 -16.55
N LEU A 105 -6.56 -46.52 -17.21
CA LEU A 105 -7.21 -45.22 -16.99
C LEU A 105 -7.69 -45.06 -15.55
N LYS A 106 -8.21 -46.12 -14.91
CA LYS A 106 -8.59 -46.07 -13.49
C LYS A 106 -7.39 -45.82 -12.59
N LYS A 107 -6.28 -46.55 -12.81
CA LYS A 107 -5.04 -46.35 -12.04
C LYS A 107 -4.49 -44.93 -12.20
N GLU A 108 -4.48 -44.42 -13.43
CA GLU A 108 -4.00 -43.07 -13.72
C GLU A 108 -4.90 -42.01 -13.08
N LYS A 109 -6.23 -42.18 -13.18
CA LYS A 109 -7.20 -41.33 -12.47
C LYS A 109 -6.95 -41.33 -10.95
N ASP A 110 -6.77 -42.50 -10.35
CA ASP A 110 -6.55 -42.62 -8.91
C ASP A 110 -5.21 -41.97 -8.50
N SER A 111 -4.16 -42.12 -9.30
CA SER A 111 -2.86 -41.46 -9.11
C SER A 111 -2.97 -39.95 -9.19
N ILE A 112 -3.65 -39.41 -10.22
CA ILE A 112 -3.88 -37.97 -10.38
C ILE A 112 -4.69 -37.44 -9.20
N HIS A 113 -5.69 -38.18 -8.73
CA HIS A 113 -6.50 -37.78 -7.58
C HIS A 113 -5.69 -37.74 -6.28
N GLN A 114 -4.73 -38.65 -6.09
CA GLN A 114 -3.80 -38.61 -4.95
C GLN A 114 -2.86 -37.41 -5.01
N GLU A 115 -2.29 -37.11 -6.18
CA GLU A 115 -1.44 -35.93 -6.36
C GLU A 115 -2.23 -34.64 -6.15
N LEU A 116 -3.47 -34.57 -6.65
CA LEU A 116 -4.35 -33.42 -6.42
C LEU A 116 -4.61 -33.19 -4.92
N LYS A 117 -4.82 -34.26 -4.14
CA LYS A 117 -4.98 -34.15 -2.68
C LYS A 117 -3.73 -33.61 -1.98
N LYS A 118 -2.52 -33.96 -2.45
CA LYS A 118 -1.27 -33.40 -1.89
C LYS A 118 -1.17 -31.91 -2.16
N VAL A 119 -1.42 -31.50 -3.41
CA VAL A 119 -1.40 -30.09 -3.81
C VAL A 119 -2.41 -29.26 -3.03
N ILE A 120 -3.63 -29.77 -2.82
CA ILE A 120 -4.66 -29.09 -2.00
C ILE A 120 -4.14 -28.87 -0.58
N LYS A 121 -3.59 -29.90 0.08
CA LYS A 121 -3.03 -29.78 1.44
C LYS A 121 -1.87 -28.79 1.54
N GLU A 122 -1.00 -28.76 0.53
CA GLU A 122 0.10 -27.79 0.48
C GLU A 122 -0.41 -26.36 0.29
N THR A 123 -1.46 -26.20 -0.51
CA THR A 123 -2.12 -24.90 -0.73
C THR A 123 -2.80 -24.41 0.56
N GLU A 124 -3.48 -25.28 1.29
CA GLU A 124 -4.09 -24.97 2.59
C GLU A 124 -3.04 -24.49 3.60
N LYS A 125 -1.90 -25.20 3.71
CA LYS A 125 -0.77 -24.76 4.56
C LYS A 125 -0.21 -23.40 4.13
N GLY A 126 -0.09 -23.15 2.82
CA GLY A 126 0.32 -21.85 2.30
C GLY A 126 -0.65 -20.74 2.70
N GLN A 127 -1.95 -21.02 2.68
CA GLN A 127 -2.98 -20.08 3.11
C GLN A 127 -2.92 -19.78 4.61
N GLU A 128 -2.64 -20.78 5.45
CA GLU A 128 -2.44 -20.59 6.89
C GLU A 128 -1.26 -19.65 7.18
N ILE A 129 -0.12 -19.87 6.50
CA ILE A 129 1.07 -19.00 6.62
C ILE A 129 0.75 -17.56 6.17
N TYR A 130 0.03 -17.41 5.06
CA TYR A 130 -0.41 -16.09 4.58
C TYR A 130 -1.29 -15.38 5.60
N ASN A 131 -2.23 -16.09 6.22
CA ASN A 131 -3.12 -15.54 7.23
C ASN A 131 -2.35 -15.12 8.51
N ASP A 132 -1.42 -15.95 8.98
CA ASP A 132 -0.52 -15.60 10.10
C ASP A 132 0.30 -14.33 9.79
N PHE A 133 0.84 -14.24 8.57
CA PHE A 133 1.58 -13.05 8.14
C PHE A 133 0.70 -11.80 8.07
N ALA A 134 -0.53 -11.92 7.56
CA ALA A 134 -1.48 -10.82 7.51
C ALA A 134 -1.86 -10.33 8.93
N LEU A 135 -2.02 -11.25 9.89
CA LEU A 135 -2.25 -10.90 11.30
C LEU A 135 -1.05 -10.16 11.90
N LYS A 136 0.17 -10.65 11.67
CA LYS A 136 1.41 -9.99 12.12
C LYS A 136 1.55 -8.58 11.54
N LEU A 137 1.28 -8.40 10.24
CA LEU A 137 1.26 -7.09 9.61
C LEU A 137 0.25 -6.14 10.25
N LYS A 138 -0.96 -6.64 10.58
CA LYS A 138 -1.98 -5.85 11.27
C LYS A 138 -1.47 -5.35 12.63
N TYR A 139 -0.81 -6.21 13.42
CA TYR A 139 -0.21 -5.81 14.70
C TYR A 139 0.86 -4.73 14.54
N ILE A 140 1.77 -4.89 13.56
CA ILE A 140 2.80 -3.90 13.27
C ILE A 140 2.16 -2.56 12.90
N TYR A 141 1.11 -2.58 12.08
CA TYR A 141 0.40 -1.35 11.68
C TYR A 141 -0.23 -0.65 12.89
N THR A 142 -0.90 -1.39 13.78
CA THR A 142 -1.48 -0.82 15.01
C THR A 142 -0.42 -0.25 15.96
N ASP A 143 0.76 -0.87 16.05
CA ASP A 143 1.88 -0.35 16.85
C ASP A 143 2.44 0.95 16.25
N VAL A 144 2.57 1.03 14.92
CA VAL A 144 2.99 2.24 14.22
C VAL A 144 2.00 3.37 14.45
N GLU A 145 0.69 3.11 14.34
CA GLU A 145 -0.35 4.10 14.61
C GLU A 145 -0.27 4.63 16.04
N ARG A 146 -0.06 3.76 17.03
CA ARG A 146 0.14 4.16 18.44
C ARG A 146 1.36 5.08 18.59
N ILE A 147 2.50 4.70 18.01
CA ILE A 147 3.73 5.51 18.08
C ILE A 147 3.51 6.89 17.43
N VAL A 148 2.84 6.95 16.28
CA VAL A 148 2.53 8.21 15.60
C VAL A 148 1.62 9.09 16.47
N PHE A 149 0.63 8.49 17.13
CA PHE A 149 -0.24 9.18 18.08
C PHE A 149 0.55 9.78 19.25
N ASP A 150 1.42 8.98 19.89
CA ASP A 150 2.25 9.42 21.02
C ASP A 150 3.18 10.58 20.62
N ILE A 151 3.80 10.51 19.43
CA ILE A 151 4.65 11.58 18.90
C ILE A 151 3.85 12.88 18.74
N ARG A 152 2.64 12.82 18.18
CA ARG A 152 1.78 14.00 18.00
C ARG A 152 1.36 14.59 19.34
N GLN A 153 1.03 13.75 20.32
CA GLN A 153 0.72 14.21 21.68
C GLN A 153 1.92 14.94 22.31
N LYS A 154 3.13 14.37 22.19
CA LYS A 154 4.35 15.02 22.70
C LYS A 154 4.69 16.32 21.97
N GLN A 155 4.47 16.38 20.66
CA GLN A 155 4.61 17.64 19.91
C GLN A 155 3.65 18.71 20.43
N ALA A 156 2.39 18.36 20.70
CA ALA A 156 1.41 19.29 21.26
C ALA A 156 1.80 19.77 22.68
N GLU A 157 2.28 18.87 23.54
CA GLU A 157 2.80 19.22 24.87
C GLU A 157 3.97 20.21 24.79
N ILE A 158 4.94 19.96 23.89
CA ILE A 158 6.10 20.85 23.68
C ILE A 158 5.64 22.23 23.16
N LEU A 159 4.71 22.28 22.21
CA LEU A 159 4.18 23.54 21.68
C LEU A 159 3.45 24.34 22.76
N ASN A 160 2.65 23.68 23.59
CA ASN A 160 1.99 24.33 24.72
C ASN A 160 3.01 24.89 25.71
N TYR A 161 4.03 24.11 26.09
CA TYR A 161 5.08 24.56 27.00
C TYR A 161 5.86 25.76 26.44
N ALA A 162 6.23 25.71 25.15
CA ALA A 162 6.89 26.83 24.48
C ALA A 162 6.02 28.09 24.44
N SER A 163 4.72 27.94 24.20
CA SER A 163 3.75 29.03 24.26
C SER A 163 3.74 29.69 25.65
N TYR A 164 3.57 28.90 26.72
CA TYR A 164 3.56 29.43 28.09
C TYR A 164 4.88 30.11 28.49
N GLY A 165 6.03 29.55 28.10
CA GLY A 165 7.35 30.13 28.38
C GLY A 165 7.56 31.47 27.67
N ILE A 166 7.23 31.53 26.38
CA ILE A 166 7.34 32.77 25.58
C ILE A 166 6.38 33.85 26.11
N HIS A 167 5.15 33.48 26.48
CA HIS A 167 4.20 34.43 27.07
C HIS A 167 4.69 34.99 28.40
N GLY A 168 5.26 34.15 29.29
CA GLY A 168 5.82 34.60 30.55
C GLY A 168 7.00 35.58 30.39
N ASP A 169 7.91 35.30 29.46
CA ASP A 169 9.06 36.16 29.19
C ASP A 169 8.65 37.49 28.53
N ILE A 170 7.68 37.48 27.61
CA ILE A 170 7.13 38.70 27.00
C ILE A 170 6.41 39.55 28.06
N ASP A 171 5.59 38.95 28.92
CA ASP A 171 4.88 39.70 29.97
C ASP A 171 5.87 40.31 30.98
N SER A 172 6.91 39.57 31.37
CA SER A 172 7.99 40.08 32.22
C SER A 172 8.71 41.27 31.57
N PHE A 173 9.11 41.12 30.30
CA PHE A 173 9.78 42.18 29.54
C PHE A 173 8.89 43.43 29.35
N LEU A 174 7.60 43.24 29.03
CA LEU A 174 6.64 44.34 28.90
C LEU A 174 6.45 45.08 30.23
N ASN A 175 6.37 44.35 31.35
CA ASN A 175 6.28 44.94 32.68
C ASN A 175 7.55 45.72 33.06
N GLU A 176 8.74 45.19 32.73
CA GLU A 176 10.00 45.89 32.94
C GLU A 176 10.08 47.17 32.10
N MET A 177 9.78 47.08 30.80
CA MET A 177 9.73 48.20 29.87
C MET A 177 8.73 49.29 30.31
N LEU A 178 7.55 48.90 30.78
CA LEU A 178 6.56 49.83 31.34
C LEU A 178 7.10 50.50 32.62
N SER A 179 7.73 49.74 33.52
CA SER A 179 8.33 50.28 34.75
C SER A 179 9.47 51.28 34.47
N LEU A 180 10.25 51.04 33.42
CA LEU A 180 11.35 51.91 33.00
C LEU A 180 10.81 53.18 32.34
N THR A 181 9.80 53.05 31.49
CA THR A 181 9.14 54.19 30.82
C THR A 181 8.46 55.11 31.85
N VAL A 182 7.76 54.54 32.84
CA VAL A 182 7.18 55.29 33.96
C VAL A 182 8.28 55.99 34.76
N ARG A 183 9.37 55.30 35.11
CA ARG A 183 10.51 55.90 35.83
C ARG A 183 11.18 57.04 35.05
N GLN A 184 11.37 56.89 33.74
CA GLN A 184 11.94 57.94 32.89
C GLN A 184 11.01 59.16 32.80
N ARG A 185 9.70 58.96 32.64
CA ARG A 185 8.72 60.05 32.57
C ARG A 185 8.61 60.81 33.89
N VAL A 186 8.58 60.08 35.01
CA VAL A 186 8.60 60.67 36.36
C VAL A 186 9.92 61.40 36.61
N GLY A 187 11.06 60.82 36.20
CA GLY A 187 12.38 61.47 36.32
C GLY A 187 12.48 62.76 35.50
N TYR A 188 11.98 62.77 34.26
CA TYR A 188 11.96 63.94 33.40
C TYR A 188 11.06 65.05 33.93
N GLU A 189 9.83 64.72 34.37
CA GLU A 189 8.93 65.72 34.96
C GLU A 189 9.46 66.26 36.28
N ARG A 190 10.06 65.39 37.12
CA ARG A 190 10.77 65.82 38.32
C ARG A 190 11.89 66.80 37.97
N TYR A 191 12.74 66.49 36.99
CA TYR A 191 13.81 67.39 36.56
C TYR A 191 13.25 68.72 36.04
N ARG A 192 12.20 68.69 35.20
CA ARG A 192 11.55 69.88 34.64
C ARG A 192 10.93 70.77 35.71
N ILE A 193 10.28 70.18 36.72
CA ILE A 193 9.70 70.92 37.84
C ILE A 193 10.81 71.52 38.70
N LEU A 194 11.84 70.75 39.04
CA LEU A 194 12.98 71.23 39.84
C LEU A 194 13.76 72.35 39.12
N THR A 195 13.96 72.27 37.80
CA THR A 195 14.61 73.37 37.05
C THR A 195 13.75 74.61 36.93
N LYS A 196 12.41 74.49 36.98
CA LYS A 196 11.52 75.65 37.08
C LYS A 196 11.61 76.29 38.46
N ILE A 197 11.64 75.47 39.51
CA ILE A 197 11.79 75.91 40.91
C ILE A 197 13.12 76.66 41.10
N ASP A 198 14.25 76.13 40.62
CA ASP A 198 15.57 76.77 40.75
C ASP A 198 15.67 78.13 40.02
N LYS A 199 14.86 78.33 38.98
CA LYS A 199 14.84 79.57 38.20
C LYS A 199 13.96 80.65 38.84
N GLU A 200 12.99 80.29 39.68
CA GLU A 200 12.14 81.26 40.37
C GLU A 200 12.67 81.56 41.78
N LYS A 201 13.37 82.70 41.92
CA LYS A 201 13.93 83.18 43.19
C LYS A 201 12.95 83.98 44.07
N ASP A 202 11.69 84.15 43.64
CA ASP A 202 10.66 84.81 44.44
C ASP A 202 10.01 83.81 45.42
N SER A 203 10.10 84.12 46.72
CA SER A 203 9.78 83.19 47.81
C SER A 203 8.34 82.64 47.79
N TYR A 204 7.39 83.41 47.27
CA TYR A 204 5.97 83.01 47.24
C TYR A 204 5.63 82.04 46.10
N LYS A 205 6.27 82.18 44.93
CA LYS A 205 6.08 81.25 43.81
C LYS A 205 6.85 79.94 44.00
N TYR A 206 8.00 80.02 44.68
CA TYR A 206 8.75 78.85 45.09
C TYR A 206 7.90 77.91 45.96
N LEU A 207 7.16 78.46 46.94
CA LEU A 207 6.33 77.66 47.84
C LEU A 207 5.17 76.96 47.09
N SER A 208 4.52 77.64 46.15
CA SER A 208 3.40 77.05 45.38
C SER A 208 3.87 75.96 44.42
N LEU A 209 5.01 76.15 43.74
CA LEU A 209 5.62 75.12 42.90
C LEU A 209 6.14 73.93 43.73
N TYR A 210 6.65 74.18 44.94
CA TYR A 210 7.07 73.12 45.84
C TYR A 210 5.88 72.29 46.35
N HIS A 211 4.78 72.93 46.74
CA HIS A 211 3.55 72.22 47.12
C HIS A 211 2.91 71.46 45.94
N TYR A 212 2.94 72.03 44.73
CA TYR A 212 2.53 71.32 43.51
C TYR A 212 3.39 70.07 43.27
N TYR A 213 4.72 70.18 43.43
CA TYR A 213 5.64 69.06 43.30
C TYR A 213 5.40 67.97 44.35
N GLN A 214 5.15 68.34 45.62
CA GLN A 214 4.81 67.40 46.69
C GLN A 214 3.46 66.70 46.45
N SER A 215 2.44 67.43 45.99
CA SER A 215 1.15 66.84 45.61
C SER A 215 1.26 65.90 44.41
N TRP A 216 2.05 66.28 43.39
CA TRP A 216 2.34 65.44 42.24
C TRP A 216 3.10 64.16 42.63
N LEU A 217 4.08 64.24 43.53
CA LEU A 217 4.77 63.07 44.08
C LEU A 217 3.81 62.13 44.82
N GLN A 218 2.88 62.66 45.62
CA GLN A 218 1.88 61.85 46.32
C GLN A 218 0.92 61.14 45.34
N GLN A 219 0.57 61.78 44.22
CA GLN A 219 -0.24 61.16 43.15
C GLN A 219 0.55 60.13 42.33
N CYS A 220 1.86 60.28 42.18
CA CYS A 220 2.71 59.33 41.44
C CYS A 220 3.09 58.07 42.24
N VAL A 221 3.00 58.11 43.58
CA VAL A 221 3.30 56.96 44.46
C VAL A 221 2.12 55.99 44.59
N VAL A 222 0.90 56.43 44.29
CA VAL A 222 -0.29 55.58 44.25
C VAL A 222 -0.76 55.50 42.80
N ILE A 223 -0.25 54.52 42.05
CA ILE A 223 -0.96 54.04 40.86
C ILE A 223 -1.86 52.90 41.34
N PRO A 224 -3.18 53.10 41.48
CA PRO A 224 -4.07 52.00 41.80
C PRO A 224 -4.00 50.98 40.65
N LYS A 225 -3.92 49.69 40.97
CA LYS A 225 -3.98 48.58 39.99
C LYS A 225 -5.22 48.60 39.07
N ALA A 226 -6.20 49.49 39.33
CA ALA A 226 -7.51 49.50 38.67
C ALA A 226 -7.57 50.22 37.32
N ASP A 227 -6.63 51.12 36.97
CA ASP A 227 -6.79 51.99 35.78
C ASP A 227 -5.93 51.60 34.56
N LEU A 228 -5.30 50.42 34.58
CA LEU A 228 -4.51 49.90 33.46
C LEU A 228 -5.26 49.83 32.11
N PRO A 229 -6.58 49.56 32.04
CA PRO A 229 -7.31 49.53 30.76
C PRO A 229 -7.46 50.90 30.08
N GLN A 230 -7.42 52.02 30.81
CA GLN A 230 -7.67 53.35 30.24
C GLN A 230 -6.42 53.97 29.58
N LEU A 231 -5.22 53.50 29.95
CA LEU A 231 -3.96 53.93 29.32
C LEU A 231 -3.73 53.34 27.92
N GLN A 232 -4.43 52.25 27.55
CA GLN A 232 -4.38 51.70 26.20
C GLN A 232 -5.13 52.57 25.15
N ALA A 233 -6.03 53.45 25.59
CA ALA A 233 -6.84 54.28 24.69
C ALA A 233 -6.16 55.61 24.27
N LEU A 234 -5.07 56.03 24.92
CA LEU A 234 -4.41 57.32 24.65
C LEU A 234 -3.26 57.26 23.64
N ASN A 235 -3.02 56.10 22.99
CA ASN A 235 -1.89 55.93 22.07
C ASN A 235 -2.21 56.27 20.60
N VAL A 236 -3.10 57.25 20.37
CA VAL A 236 -3.41 57.75 19.03
C VAL A 236 -3.23 59.27 19.03
N LYS A 237 -2.26 59.73 18.23
CA LYS A 237 -1.83 61.13 17.98
C LYS A 237 -0.69 61.64 18.84
N HIS A 238 0.53 61.20 18.54
CA HIS A 238 1.69 62.11 18.41
C HIS A 238 2.72 61.47 17.48
N ASN A 239 3.37 62.31 16.66
CA ASN A 239 4.33 61.94 15.63
C ASN A 239 5.39 60.97 16.18
N LYS A 240 5.42 59.76 15.61
CA LYS A 240 6.48 58.77 15.88
C LYS A 240 7.82 59.36 15.44
N PRO A 241 8.87 59.36 16.29
CA PRO A 241 10.22 59.52 15.78
C PRO A 241 10.52 58.36 14.81
N PRO A 242 11.33 58.57 13.76
CA PRO A 242 11.65 57.51 12.82
C PRO A 242 12.26 56.34 13.60
N VAL A 243 11.68 55.15 13.38
CA VAL A 243 12.01 53.89 14.07
C VAL A 243 13.53 53.65 14.14
N GLU A 244 14.28 54.16 13.18
CA GLU A 244 15.72 54.01 13.07
C GLU A 244 16.54 54.83 14.09
N GLU A 245 16.06 55.98 14.57
CA GLU A 245 16.74 56.76 15.61
C GLU A 245 16.57 56.14 16.99
N VAL A 246 15.36 55.63 17.28
CA VAL A 246 15.10 54.86 18.51
C VAL A 246 15.91 53.57 18.52
N ARG A 247 16.05 52.91 17.36
CA ARG A 247 16.88 51.71 17.20
C ARG A 247 18.36 51.99 17.46
N LYS A 248 18.90 53.11 16.96
CA LYS A 248 20.30 53.52 17.21
C LYS A 248 20.56 53.87 18.68
N LEU A 249 19.64 54.55 19.34
CA LEU A 249 19.76 54.89 20.77
C LEU A 249 19.69 53.64 21.65
N LEU A 250 18.79 52.70 21.34
CA LEU A 250 18.69 51.43 22.06
C LEU A 250 19.95 50.56 21.88
N LEU A 251 20.52 50.51 20.67
CA LEU A 251 21.76 49.78 20.39
C LEU A 251 22.95 50.32 21.21
N ASN A 252 23.06 51.65 21.33
CA ASN A 252 24.13 52.29 22.10
C ASN A 252 24.01 52.07 23.61
N ILE A 253 22.77 52.03 24.14
CA ILE A 253 22.51 51.70 25.55
C ILE A 253 22.82 50.23 25.83
N GLU A 254 22.49 49.32 24.90
CA GLU A 254 22.82 47.89 25.01
C GLU A 254 24.33 47.63 25.02
N ILE A 255 25.08 48.31 24.15
CA ILE A 255 26.54 48.19 24.07
C ILE A 255 27.20 48.75 25.33
N GLY A 256 26.70 49.87 25.87
CA GLY A 256 27.19 50.47 27.13
C GLY A 256 26.89 49.64 28.39
N ASN A 257 25.78 48.90 28.40
CA ASN A 257 25.42 48.04 29.54
C ASN A 257 26.14 46.68 29.50
N LYS A 258 26.35 46.09 28.30
CA LYS A 258 27.11 44.84 28.13
C LYS A 258 28.60 44.99 28.49
N SER A 259 29.17 46.18 28.34
CA SER A 259 30.56 46.46 28.72
C SER A 259 30.75 46.71 30.22
N LYS A 260 29.70 47.07 30.97
CA LYS A 260 29.76 47.20 32.44
C LYS A 260 29.44 45.91 33.21
N GLN A 261 28.66 44.98 32.65
CA GLN A 261 28.38 43.68 33.29
C GLN A 261 29.48 42.63 33.09
N LYS A 262 30.36 42.77 32.10
CA LYS A 262 31.47 41.82 31.85
C LYS A 262 32.64 41.89 32.85
N ALA A 263 32.63 42.82 33.80
CA ALA A 263 33.74 43.00 34.74
C ALA A 263 33.52 42.41 36.15
N LYS A 264 32.40 41.72 36.42
CA LYS A 264 32.09 41.26 37.79
C LYS A 264 31.58 39.84 38.01
N THR A 265 31.49 39.00 36.98
CA THR A 265 31.07 37.59 37.11
C THR A 265 31.83 36.71 36.12
N SER A 266 33.15 36.64 36.27
CA SER A 266 34.04 35.85 35.40
C SER A 266 34.09 34.37 35.78
N ASP A 267 34.03 34.01 37.07
CA ASP A 267 34.55 32.68 37.45
C ASP A 267 33.47 31.62 37.75
N ASN A 268 32.20 32.00 37.94
CA ASN A 268 31.09 31.03 38.18
C ASN A 268 30.33 30.61 36.91
N ASN A 269 30.58 31.26 35.76
CA ASN A 269 29.77 31.08 34.55
C ASN A 269 30.36 30.06 33.56
N GLU A 270 31.63 29.69 33.75
CA GLU A 270 32.35 28.74 32.89
C GLU A 270 32.01 27.28 33.23
N GLU A 271 31.79 26.98 34.52
CA GLU A 271 31.33 25.66 34.95
C GLU A 271 29.88 25.36 34.51
N GLU A 272 28.99 26.37 34.55
CA GLU A 272 27.62 26.19 34.08
C GLU A 272 27.55 26.04 32.54
N ARG A 273 28.42 26.75 31.81
CA ARG A 273 28.56 26.59 30.35
C ARG A 273 29.06 25.21 29.97
N THR A 274 30.07 24.68 30.66
CA THR A 274 30.61 23.34 30.37
C THR A 274 29.57 22.25 30.68
N LYS A 275 28.80 22.36 31.77
CA LYS A 275 27.67 21.44 32.07
C LYS A 275 26.54 21.52 31.03
N LYS A 276 26.20 22.70 30.53
CA LYS A 276 25.20 22.85 29.46
C LYS A 276 25.69 22.27 28.13
N LEU A 277 26.98 22.45 27.82
CA LEU A 277 27.59 21.91 26.60
C LEU A 277 27.67 20.38 26.64
N SER A 278 28.00 19.77 27.80
CA SER A 278 28.01 18.32 27.96
C SER A 278 26.60 17.72 27.83
N ALA A 279 25.58 18.37 28.39
CA ALA A 279 24.20 17.95 28.26
C ALA A 279 23.68 18.06 26.81
N LEU A 280 24.15 19.05 26.04
CA LEU A 280 23.80 19.19 24.62
C LEU A 280 24.41 18.04 23.79
N ASN A 281 25.69 17.74 24.02
CA ASN A 281 26.40 16.66 23.35
C ASN A 281 25.77 15.29 23.62
N GLU A 282 25.26 15.07 24.85
CA GLU A 282 24.57 13.83 25.21
C GLU A 282 23.21 13.69 24.51
N LYS A 283 22.47 14.79 24.35
CA LYS A 283 21.23 14.81 23.55
C LYS A 283 21.50 14.53 22.08
N ASP A 284 22.54 15.13 21.50
CA ASP A 284 22.91 14.89 20.10
C ASP A 284 23.32 13.44 19.86
N LYS A 285 23.99 12.81 20.84
CA LYS A 285 24.30 11.37 20.81
C LYS A 285 23.03 10.51 20.81
N ILE A 286 22.07 10.81 21.69
CA ILE A 286 20.78 10.09 21.75
C ILE A 286 20.02 10.23 20.41
N ILE A 287 20.00 11.44 19.83
CA ILE A 287 19.35 11.69 18.53
C ILE A 287 20.05 10.89 17.42
N ALA A 288 21.38 10.85 17.41
CA ALA A 288 22.16 10.09 16.43
C ALA A 288 21.90 8.58 16.54
N ASP A 289 21.85 8.03 17.75
CA ASP A 289 21.55 6.61 17.97
C ASP A 289 20.11 6.28 17.55
N HIS A 290 19.15 7.15 17.83
CA HIS A 290 17.77 6.94 17.40
C HIS A 290 17.60 7.00 15.87
N ARG A 291 18.34 7.87 15.18
CA ARG A 291 18.40 7.90 13.71
C ARG A 291 18.96 6.60 13.12
N LYS A 292 20.01 6.05 13.71
CA LYS A 292 20.59 4.77 13.27
C LYS A 292 19.59 3.62 13.42
N GLU A 293 18.86 3.56 14.53
CA GLU A 293 17.84 2.53 14.76
C GLU A 293 16.67 2.65 13.77
N LEU A 294 16.19 3.87 13.50
CA LEU A 294 15.15 4.11 12.49
C LEU A 294 15.61 3.71 11.08
N GLN A 295 16.88 3.99 10.74
CA GLN A 295 17.45 3.59 9.46
C GLN A 295 17.52 2.07 9.33
N LYS A 296 17.98 1.37 10.38
CA LYS A 296 18.01 -0.10 10.44
C LYS A 296 16.62 -0.71 10.23
N ARG A 297 15.60 -0.21 10.91
CA ARG A 297 14.19 -0.65 10.74
C ARG A 297 13.67 -0.38 9.32
N GLY A 298 14.05 0.75 8.73
CA GLY A 298 13.71 1.08 7.35
C GLY A 298 14.30 0.10 6.33
N ASP A 299 15.54 -0.35 6.56
CA ASP A 299 16.20 -1.34 5.72
C ASP A 299 15.61 -2.74 5.90
N GLU A 300 15.26 -3.14 7.13
CA GLU A 300 14.53 -4.39 7.41
C GLU A 300 13.17 -4.43 6.67
N MET A 301 12.40 -3.34 6.72
CA MET A 301 11.14 -3.21 5.99
C MET A 301 11.33 -3.29 4.47
N ARG A 302 12.41 -2.72 3.94
CA ARG A 302 12.75 -2.80 2.51
C ARG A 302 13.08 -4.24 2.10
N CYS A 303 13.82 -4.97 2.93
CA CYS A 303 14.12 -6.39 2.71
C CYS A 303 12.85 -7.26 2.76
N MET A 304 11.97 -7.06 3.74
CA MET A 304 10.68 -7.77 3.82
C MET A 304 9.82 -7.51 2.59
N ARG A 305 9.73 -6.26 2.11
CA ARG A 305 8.95 -5.91 0.92
C ARG A 305 9.48 -6.62 -0.34
N LYS A 306 10.80 -6.70 -0.51
CA LYS A 306 11.43 -7.46 -1.61
C LYS A 306 11.15 -8.96 -1.49
N ALA A 307 11.22 -9.52 -0.28
CA ALA A 307 10.90 -10.93 -0.04
C ALA A 307 9.43 -11.25 -0.38
N MET A 308 8.49 -10.38 0.01
CA MET A 308 7.07 -10.50 -0.38
C MET A 308 6.86 -10.43 -1.89
N GLN A 309 7.52 -9.48 -2.57
CA GLN A 309 7.45 -9.39 -4.03
C GLN A 309 7.96 -10.67 -4.71
N PHE A 310 9.05 -11.24 -4.20
CA PHE A 310 9.60 -12.50 -4.70
C PHE A 310 8.66 -13.69 -4.45
N MET A 311 8.09 -13.80 -3.24
CA MET A 311 7.11 -14.83 -2.91
C MET A 311 5.85 -14.73 -3.76
N ASN A 312 5.28 -13.53 -3.93
CA ASN A 312 4.12 -13.31 -4.80
C ASN A 312 4.45 -13.66 -6.27
N ALA A 313 5.63 -13.27 -6.77
CA ALA A 313 6.04 -13.61 -8.13
C ALA A 313 6.16 -15.14 -8.33
N ASN A 314 6.70 -15.86 -7.35
CA ASN A 314 6.82 -17.32 -7.40
C ASN A 314 5.46 -18.02 -7.25
N LEU A 315 4.59 -17.52 -6.38
CA LEU A 315 3.22 -18.03 -6.23
C LEU A 315 2.45 -17.86 -7.54
N MET A 316 2.55 -16.68 -8.18
CA MET A 316 1.95 -16.42 -9.49
C MET A 316 2.53 -17.32 -10.58
N ARG A 317 3.85 -17.50 -10.64
CA ARG A 317 4.48 -18.41 -11.63
C ARG A 317 4.08 -19.87 -11.42
N SER A 318 4.03 -20.34 -10.18
CA SER A 318 3.58 -21.69 -9.82
C SER A 318 2.13 -21.91 -10.23
N ASN A 319 1.25 -20.95 -9.92
CA ASN A 319 -0.16 -21.00 -10.27
C ASN A 319 -0.39 -20.95 -11.78
N ILE A 320 0.35 -20.11 -12.52
CA ILE A 320 0.28 -20.02 -13.99
C ILE A 320 0.82 -21.30 -14.63
N SER A 321 1.95 -21.83 -14.15
CA SER A 321 2.53 -23.07 -14.67
C SER A 321 1.61 -24.27 -14.41
N ASN A 322 1.05 -24.38 -13.20
CA ASN A 322 0.07 -25.43 -12.87
C ASN A 322 -1.24 -25.26 -13.64
N ALA A 323 -1.75 -24.04 -13.80
CA ALA A 323 -2.95 -23.79 -14.59
C ALA A 323 -2.73 -24.10 -16.08
N SER A 324 -1.56 -23.75 -16.63
CA SER A 324 -1.20 -24.06 -18.03
C SER A 324 -1.04 -25.57 -18.26
N MET A 325 -0.39 -26.27 -17.33
CA MET A 325 -0.23 -27.72 -17.40
C MET A 325 -1.57 -28.44 -17.25
N LYS A 326 -2.45 -27.96 -16.35
CA LYS A 326 -3.82 -28.46 -16.19
C LYS A 326 -4.70 -28.14 -17.40
N MET A 327 -4.60 -26.96 -18.02
CA MET A 327 -5.33 -26.65 -19.25
C MET A 327 -4.90 -27.56 -20.40
N LYS A 328 -3.61 -27.83 -20.58
CA LYS A 328 -3.13 -28.78 -21.60
C LYS A 328 -3.60 -30.22 -21.34
N MET A 329 -3.65 -30.63 -20.07
CA MET A 329 -4.24 -31.92 -19.68
C MET A 329 -5.74 -31.95 -19.97
N ILE A 330 -6.45 -30.87 -19.68
CA ILE A 330 -7.89 -30.73 -19.91
C ILE A 330 -8.23 -30.71 -21.40
N GLU A 331 -7.45 -30.02 -22.24
CA GLU A 331 -7.56 -30.03 -23.71
C GLU A 331 -7.35 -31.44 -24.29
N SER A 332 -6.56 -32.29 -23.62
CA SER A 332 -6.41 -33.70 -24.01
C SER A 332 -7.57 -34.61 -23.56
N ILE A 333 -8.49 -34.11 -22.72
CA ILE A 333 -9.61 -34.88 -22.14
C ILE A 333 -10.98 -34.28 -22.58
N SER A 334 -11.00 -33.20 -23.36
CA SER A 334 -12.21 -32.43 -23.72
C SER A 334 -13.25 -33.17 -24.57
N ASP A 335 -12.99 -34.41 -24.96
CA ASP A 335 -13.95 -35.26 -25.69
C ASP A 335 -15.07 -35.84 -24.79
N TYR A 336 -15.02 -35.63 -23.48
CA TYR A 336 -16.04 -36.09 -22.54
C TYR A 336 -16.96 -34.96 -22.05
N PRO A 337 -18.29 -35.02 -22.29
CA PRO A 337 -19.24 -33.97 -21.94
C PRO A 337 -19.25 -33.58 -20.44
N GLN A 338 -19.02 -34.54 -19.55
CA GLN A 338 -18.95 -34.30 -18.10
C GLN A 338 -17.72 -33.49 -17.68
N VAL A 339 -16.63 -33.60 -18.45
CA VAL A 339 -15.41 -32.83 -18.22
C VAL A 339 -15.62 -31.40 -18.68
N LEU A 340 -16.36 -31.18 -19.78
CA LEU A 340 -16.70 -29.86 -20.30
C LEU A 340 -17.48 -29.00 -19.29
N GLU A 341 -18.44 -29.60 -18.60
CA GLU A 341 -19.25 -28.92 -17.56
C GLU A 341 -18.38 -28.51 -16.36
N THR A 342 -17.46 -29.37 -15.95
CA THR A 342 -16.49 -29.11 -14.88
C THR A 342 -15.50 -27.99 -15.28
N ILE A 343 -15.09 -27.93 -16.55
CA ILE A 343 -14.22 -26.85 -17.08
C ILE A 343 -14.95 -25.51 -17.06
N GLN A 344 -16.21 -25.47 -17.50
CA GLN A 344 -17.00 -24.24 -17.53
C GLN A 344 -17.25 -23.71 -16.12
N GLU A 345 -17.48 -24.59 -15.14
CA GLU A 345 -17.58 -24.21 -13.74
C GLU A 345 -16.26 -23.66 -13.18
N PHE A 346 -15.14 -24.30 -13.50
CA PHE A 346 -13.82 -23.79 -13.12
C PHE A 346 -13.51 -22.41 -13.73
N GLN A 347 -13.87 -22.20 -15.00
CA GLN A 347 -13.70 -20.90 -15.67
C GLN A 347 -14.55 -19.80 -15.02
N ARG A 348 -15.80 -20.08 -14.64
CA ARG A 348 -16.65 -19.14 -13.89
C ARG A 348 -16.03 -18.77 -12.54
N ASN A 349 -15.54 -19.74 -11.79
CA ASN A 349 -14.89 -19.51 -10.50
C ASN A 349 -13.62 -18.65 -10.64
N MET A 350 -12.85 -18.84 -11.72
CA MET A 350 -11.65 -18.03 -11.98
C MET A 350 -11.98 -16.58 -12.35
N GLU A 351 -13.06 -16.33 -13.09
CA GLU A 351 -13.56 -14.98 -13.40
C GLU A 351 -14.04 -14.27 -12.12
N ASP A 352 -14.75 -14.96 -11.23
CA ASP A 352 -15.19 -14.40 -9.94
C ASP A 352 -14.00 -14.02 -9.03
N ILE A 353 -12.95 -14.85 -9.00
CA ILE A 353 -11.72 -14.55 -8.26
C ILE A 353 -11.03 -13.31 -8.84
N LYS A 354 -10.90 -13.22 -10.18
CA LYS A 354 -10.37 -12.03 -10.86
C LYS A 354 -11.17 -10.78 -10.49
N HIS A 355 -12.50 -10.88 -10.51
CA HIS A 355 -13.38 -9.76 -10.21
C HIS A 355 -13.24 -9.30 -8.76
N THR A 356 -13.03 -10.24 -7.84
CA THR A 356 -12.81 -9.96 -6.41
C THR A 356 -11.46 -9.30 -6.13
N ILE A 357 -10.41 -9.71 -6.85
CA ILE A 357 -9.08 -9.10 -6.77
C ILE A 357 -9.13 -7.65 -7.28
N ASN A 358 -9.69 -7.42 -8.48
CA ASN A 358 -9.81 -6.08 -9.06
C ASN A 358 -10.64 -5.12 -8.19
N LYS A 359 -11.62 -5.63 -7.43
CA LYS A 359 -12.45 -4.82 -6.53
C LYS A 359 -11.72 -4.42 -5.24
N LYS A 360 -10.70 -5.19 -4.82
CA LYS A 360 -9.86 -4.86 -3.66
C LYS A 360 -8.74 -3.87 -3.96
N ASP A 361 -8.32 -3.75 -5.22
CA ASP A 361 -7.31 -2.76 -5.65
C ASP A 361 -7.91 -1.35 -5.89
N MET A 362 -9.23 -1.19 -5.77
CA MET A 362 -9.94 0.10 -5.88
C MET A 362 -10.40 0.68 -4.53
N LEU A 363 -10.08 0.03 -3.42
CA LEU A 363 -10.29 0.50 -2.04
C LEU A 363 -8.94 0.70 -1.38
#